data_AF-A0A3D5WP73-F1
#
_entry.id   AF-A0A3D5WP73-F1
#
_cell.length_a   1.000
_cell.length_b   1.000
_cell.length_c   1.000
_cell.angle_alpha   90.00
_cell.angle_beta   90.00
_cell.angle_gamma   90.00
#
_symmetry.space_group_name_H-M   'P 1'
#
loop_
_entity.id
_entity.type
_entity.pdbx_description
1 polymer ?
#
loop_
_entity_poly.entity_id
_entity_poly.type
_entity_poly.pdbx_seq_one_letter_code
_entity_poly.pdbx_strand_id
1 'polypeptide(L)'
;HGHNYEPDFVVETEGVIYLVEVKGEDKLNDPDVIAKKKRGVQYCEVASRWGKANGYKEWRYLFIPSKQVMPNSSFMQLARQFDTK
;
A
#
# COMPACT_ATOMS: atom_id res chain seq x y z
N HIS A 1 -2.59 -14.00 -20.34
CA HIS A 1 -1.25 -13.58 -19.90
C HIS A 1 -1.42 -12.76 -18.63
N GLY A 2 -1.11 -13.35 -17.47
CA GLY A 2 -1.20 -12.66 -16.19
C GLY A 2 0.00 -11.75 -16.04
N HIS A 3 -0.21 -10.43 -16.06
CA HIS A 3 0.83 -9.52 -15.60
C HIS A 3 0.94 -9.70 -14.08
N ASN A 4 2.12 -10.12 -13.62
CA ASN A 4 2.42 -10.14 -12.18
C ASN A 4 2.16 -8.74 -11.62
N TYR A 5 1.51 -8.66 -10.46
CA TYR A 5 1.31 -7.39 -9.79
C TYR A 5 2.67 -6.86 -9.31
N GLU A 6 3.01 -5.66 -9.72
CA GLU A 6 4.23 -4.97 -9.32
C GLU A 6 3.83 -3.68 -8.60
N PRO A 7 4.19 -3.52 -7.31
CA PRO A 7 3.92 -2.30 -6.56
C PRO A 7 4.90 -1.18 -6.95
N ASP A 8 4.54 0.08 -6.71
CA ASP A 8 5.47 1.20 -6.90
C ASP A 8 6.72 1.02 -6.01
N PHE A 9 6.52 0.77 -4.70
CA PHE A 9 7.61 0.40 -3.77
C PHE A 9 7.07 -0.23 -2.47
N VAL A 10 7.99 -0.78 -1.67
CA VAL A 10 7.71 -1.36 -0.35
C VAL A 10 8.51 -0.60 0.72
N VAL A 11 7.89 -0.33 1.87
CA VAL A 11 8.57 0.26 3.03
C VAL A 11 8.46 -0.69 4.21
N GLU A 12 9.60 -1.17 4.69
CA GLU A 12 9.65 -2.00 5.90
C GLU A 12 9.97 -1.14 7.13
N THR A 13 9.17 -1.32 8.17
CA THR A 13 9.39 -0.72 9.50
C THR A 13 9.68 -1.83 10.52
N GLU A 14 9.85 -1.46 11.79
CA GLU A 14 10.07 -2.44 12.87
C GLU A 14 8.94 -3.48 12.95
N GLY A 15 7.67 -3.06 12.84
CA GLY A 15 6.52 -3.95 13.03
C GLY A 15 5.66 -4.24 11.79
N VAL A 16 5.78 -3.44 10.74
CA VAL A 16 4.87 -3.48 9.58
C VAL A 16 5.65 -3.34 8.28
N ILE A 17 5.23 -4.08 7.25
CA ILE A 17 5.64 -3.90 5.87
C ILE A 17 4.51 -3.20 5.12
N TYR A 18 4.79 -2.05 4.52
CA TYR A 18 3.83 -1.29 3.73
C TYR A 18 4.05 -1.53 2.25
N LEU A 19 3.03 -1.97 1.54
CA LEU A 19 2.96 -1.94 0.09
C LEU A 19 2.41 -0.58 -0.33
N VAL A 20 3.23 0.25 -0.98
CA VAL A 20 2.91 1.67 -1.20
C VAL A 20 2.64 1.95 -2.67
N GLU A 21 1.58 2.70 -2.94
CA GLU A 21 1.20 3.19 -4.25
C GLU A 21 0.96 4.70 -4.18
N VAL A 22 1.59 5.47 -5.06
CA VAL A 22 1.42 6.93 -5.15
C VAL A 22 0.75 7.28 -6.46
N LYS A 23 -0.37 8.02 -6.41
CA LYS A 23 -1.15 8.35 -7.63
C LYS A 23 -1.66 9.79 -7.61
N GLY A 24 -1.85 10.37 -8.79
CA GLY A 24 -2.48 11.68 -8.95
C GLY A 24 -3.93 11.69 -8.47
N GLU A 25 -4.40 12.83 -7.93
CA GLU A 25 -5.76 12.98 -7.40
C GLU A 25 -6.83 12.82 -8.50
N ASP A 26 -6.49 13.14 -9.73
CA ASP A 26 -7.34 12.96 -10.91
C ASP A 26 -7.56 11.47 -11.25
N LYS A 27 -6.72 10.57 -10.73
CA LYS A 27 -6.75 9.14 -11.02
C LYS A 27 -7.47 8.32 -9.95
N LEU A 28 -7.98 8.95 -8.89
CA LEU A 28 -8.59 8.23 -7.75
C LEU A 28 -9.85 7.43 -8.13
N ASN A 29 -10.60 7.92 -9.12
CA ASN A 29 -11.83 7.30 -9.60
C ASN A 29 -11.63 6.48 -10.88
N ASP A 30 -10.39 6.35 -11.35
CA ASP A 30 -10.06 5.59 -12.53
C ASP A 30 -10.29 4.07 -12.26
N PRO A 31 -11.08 3.37 -13.09
CA PRO A 31 -11.40 1.96 -12.86
C PRO A 31 -10.17 1.04 -12.75
N ASP A 32 -9.10 1.32 -13.52
CA ASP A 32 -7.88 0.52 -13.48
C ASP A 32 -7.10 0.78 -12.19
N VAL A 33 -7.09 2.02 -11.70
CA VAL A 33 -6.50 2.37 -10.41
C VAL A 33 -7.27 1.72 -9.27
N ILE A 34 -8.60 1.71 -9.32
CA ILE A 34 -9.44 1.02 -8.33
C ILE A 34 -9.16 -0.49 -8.35
N ALA A 35 -9.05 -1.09 -9.54
CA ALA A 35 -8.75 -2.52 -9.68
C ALA A 35 -7.36 -2.88 -9.15
N LYS A 36 -6.34 -2.04 -9.42
CA LYS A 36 -4.98 -2.20 -8.85
C LYS A 36 -5.00 -2.08 -7.33
N LYS A 37 -5.71 -1.09 -6.79
CA LYS A 37 -5.89 -0.92 -5.34
C LYS A 37 -6.49 -2.16 -4.68
N LYS A 38 -7.54 -2.73 -5.26
CA LYS A 38 -8.15 -3.97 -4.76
C LYS A 38 -7.15 -5.14 -4.73
N ARG A 39 -6.33 -5.28 -5.77
CA ARG A 39 -5.28 -6.32 -5.81
C ARG A 39 -4.21 -6.10 -4.74
N GLY A 40 -3.77 -4.86 -4.52
CA GLY A 40 -2.81 -4.52 -3.47
C GLY A 40 -3.34 -4.85 -2.06
N VAL A 41 -4.60 -4.50 -1.78
CA VAL A 41 -5.26 -4.88 -0.51
C VAL A 41 -5.31 -6.40 -0.33
N GLN A 42 -5.77 -7.14 -1.35
CA GLN A 42 -5.84 -8.60 -1.31
C GLN A 42 -4.46 -9.25 -1.09
N TYR A 43 -3.41 -8.71 -1.71
CA TYR A 43 -2.05 -9.17 -1.51
C TYR A 43 -1.64 -9.02 -0.03
N CYS A 44 -1.85 -7.83 0.55
CA CYS A 44 -1.53 -7.56 1.94
C CYS A 44 -2.33 -8.45 2.90
N GLU A 45 -3.60 -8.72 2.63
CA GLU A 45 -4.42 -9.65 3.45
C GLU A 45 -3.85 -11.07 3.45
N VAL A 46 -3.49 -11.61 2.27
CA VAL A 46 -2.93 -12.95 2.14
C VAL A 46 -1.54 -13.03 2.77
N ALA A 47 -0.68 -12.03 2.50
CA ALA A 47 0.66 -11.95 3.05
C ALA A 47 0.64 -11.81 4.58
N SER A 48 -0.24 -10.99 5.14
CA SER A 48 -0.45 -10.86 6.58
C SER A 48 -0.95 -12.15 7.22
N ARG A 49 -1.88 -12.85 6.57
CA ARG A 49 -2.41 -14.13 7.08
C ARG A 49 -1.32 -15.18 7.15
N TRP A 50 -0.55 -15.34 6.07
CA TRP A 50 0.58 -16.26 6.04
C TRP A 50 1.68 -15.83 7.03
N GLY A 51 2.00 -14.54 7.07
CA GLY A 51 3.01 -13.98 7.97
C GLY A 51 2.67 -14.21 9.43
N LYS A 52 1.43 -13.94 9.85
CA LYS A 52 0.95 -14.21 11.21
C LYS A 52 1.09 -15.68 11.60
N ALA A 53 0.80 -16.61 10.69
CA ALA A 53 0.94 -18.04 10.95
C ALA A 53 2.41 -18.49 11.11
N ASN A 54 3.37 -17.69 10.64
CA ASN A 54 4.79 -18.02 10.60
C ASN A 54 5.68 -17.03 11.39
N GLY A 55 5.08 -16.12 12.19
CA GLY A 55 5.82 -15.16 13.00
C GLY A 55 6.46 -13.99 12.23
N TYR A 56 6.01 -13.71 11.00
CA TYR A 56 6.46 -12.56 10.21
C TYR A 56 5.57 -11.32 10.42
N LYS A 57 6.08 -10.17 9.97
CA LYS A 57 5.44 -8.85 10.07
C LYS A 57 4.11 -8.79 9.29
N GLU A 58 3.22 -7.94 9.79
CA GLU A 58 1.97 -7.59 9.10
C GLU A 58 2.29 -6.80 7.82
N TRP A 59 1.57 -7.10 6.75
CA TRP A 59 1.55 -6.34 5.51
C TRP A 59 0.34 -5.41 5.48
N ARG A 60 0.56 -4.13 5.14
CA ARG A 60 -0.49 -3.13 4.96
C ARG A 60 -0.40 -2.45 3.61
N TYR A 61 -1.55 -2.18 3.03
CA TYR A 61 -1.64 -1.46 1.78
C TYR A 61 -1.77 0.04 2.04
N LEU A 62 -0.94 0.84 1.39
CA LEU A 62 -0.90 2.29 1.56
C LEU A 62 -1.05 2.98 0.21
N PHE A 63 -2.12 3.76 0.06
CA PHE A 63 -2.42 4.48 -1.18
C PHE A 63 -2.40 5.97 -0.92
N ILE A 64 -1.40 6.67 -1.45
CA ILE A 64 -1.12 8.07 -1.12
C ILE A 64 -1.41 8.95 -2.36
N PRO A 65 -2.32 9.93 -2.26
CA PRO A 65 -2.46 10.96 -3.28
C PRO A 65 -1.17 11.78 -3.38
N SER A 66 -0.64 11.95 -4.59
CA SER A 66 0.67 12.56 -4.82
C SER A 66 0.86 13.94 -4.19
N LYS A 67 -0.19 14.79 -4.14
CA LYS A 67 -0.13 16.14 -3.53
C LYS A 67 -0.08 16.12 -2.01
N GLN A 68 -0.23 14.95 -1.37
CA GLN A 68 -0.06 14.78 0.06
C GLN A 68 1.41 14.50 0.43
N VAL A 69 2.24 14.14 -0.55
CA VAL A 69 3.69 13.96 -0.37
C VAL A 69 4.37 15.33 -0.48
N MET A 70 4.57 15.96 0.67
CA MET A 70 5.23 17.27 0.80
C MET A 70 6.69 17.09 1.26
N PRO A 71 7.59 18.05 1.01
CA PRO A 71 8.99 17.95 1.45
C PRO A 71 9.19 17.76 2.96
N ASN A 72 8.22 18.19 3.76
CA ASN A 72 8.21 18.03 5.23
C ASN A 72 7.35 16.85 5.72
N SER A 73 6.81 16.03 4.82
CA SER A 73 6.03 14.85 5.21
C SER A 73 6.94 13.79 5.82
N SER A 74 6.53 13.23 6.96
CA SER A 74 7.13 11.99 7.47
C SER A 74 6.35 10.78 6.93
N PHE A 75 7.04 9.69 6.64
CA PHE A 75 6.39 8.47 6.17
C PHE A 75 5.35 7.97 7.16
N MET A 76 5.66 7.96 8.46
CA MET A 76 4.74 7.48 9.48
C MET A 76 3.47 8.33 9.61
N GLN A 77 3.55 9.63 9.32
CA GLN A 77 2.37 10.48 9.27
C GLN A 77 1.49 10.14 8.06
N LEU A 78 2.09 9.97 6.88
CA LEU A 78 1.38 9.54 5.67
C LEU A 78 0.74 8.16 5.85
N ALA A 79 1.49 7.21 6.43
CA ALA A 79 0.98 5.88 6.76
C ALA A 79 -0.27 5.98 7.62
N ARG A 80 -0.24 6.71 8.76
CA ARG A 80 -1.43 6.87 9.62
C ARG A 80 -2.62 7.50 8.92
N GLN A 81 -2.38 8.42 7.98
CA GLN A 81 -3.44 9.14 7.28
C GLN A 81 -4.11 8.30 6.18
N PHE A 82 -3.34 7.43 5.51
CA PHE A 82 -3.80 6.72 4.32
C PHE A 82 -3.82 5.18 4.45
N ASP A 83 -3.52 4.65 5.64
CA ASP A 83 -3.65 3.22 5.93
C ASP A 83 -5.11 2.78 5.74
N THR A 84 -5.34 1.89 4.77
CA THR A 84 -6.65 1.29 4.56
C THR A 84 -6.80 0.13 5.52
N LYS A 85 -7.49 0.35 6.64
CA LYS A 85 -7.96 -0.72 7.51
C LYS A 85 -8.99 -1.61 6.81
#